data_AF-A0A951XE78-F1
#
_entry.id   AF-A0A951XE78-F1
#
_cell.length_a   1.000
_cell.length_b   1.000
_cell.length_c   1.000
_cell.angle_alpha   90.00
_cell.angle_beta   90.00
_cell.angle_gamma   90.00
#
_symmetry.space_group_name_H-M   'P 1'
#
loop_
_entity.id
_entity.type
_entity.pdbx_description
1 polymer ?
#
loop_
_entity_poly.entity_id
_entity_poly.type
_entity_poly.pdbx_seq_one_letter_code
_entity_poly.pdbx_strand_id
1 'polypeptide(L)'
;IRVVDKAEAPLFPSKPRKKLNVLLSVVVGLTFGTGLVFFREYMDNTVKTQEEIVQCTSMPVLGTIPYMKSLKKEGVLALSGNGKSPGQKNQKGGYYYHTNSDCIINRLPFMQTGMSGQAMMVGSATPGEGKTTVITKLAVSMAKGGLRVIMVDADVYNTSLSNLFGLKDNENAGMSNAMEKIRSWQIQDGSLCNCSVDDLFSIISLKKLSGELTVSNELQKITTIFENGNLFHIDNEDTPFTNRLGTMLLRGGFINETQLKDAMERNQRTKLPLGYILINAGYINQEQLKGPIKLQIEEHLQKLFSWKEGTYSFKPGSIETYEDKRVFFQEDFTPVINRLGRLGGSRLLEREILSNVTTLNGSNISLLRFGTGEIFPEGRTYFQLFEKFLNLLKQRYDVVLVDTPPLLNATGSVTPLLPL
;
A
#
# COMPACT_ATOMS: atom_id res chain seq x y z
N ILE A 1 -73.85 -80.13 -5.97
CA ILE A 1 -73.26 -78.77 -5.82
C ILE A 1 -74.31 -77.78 -6.32
N ARG A 2 -74.85 -76.92 -5.44
CA ARG A 2 -75.87 -75.92 -5.79
C ARG A 2 -75.23 -74.54 -5.73
N VAL A 3 -75.08 -73.88 -6.87
CA VAL A 3 -74.57 -72.51 -6.94
C VAL A 3 -75.67 -71.59 -6.42
N VAL A 4 -75.38 -70.86 -5.33
CA VAL A 4 -76.35 -70.00 -4.63
C VAL A 4 -76.41 -68.60 -5.25
N ASP A 5 -75.30 -68.13 -5.82
CA ASP A 5 -75.24 -66.89 -6.56
C ASP A 5 -74.11 -66.93 -7.60
N LYS A 6 -74.34 -66.33 -8.78
CA LYS A 6 -73.32 -66.26 -9.84
C LYS A 6 -72.47 -65.01 -9.61
N ALA A 7 -71.15 -65.16 -9.63
CA ALA A 7 -70.25 -64.01 -9.52
C ALA A 7 -70.53 -63.01 -10.67
N GLU A 8 -71.00 -61.82 -10.33
CA GLU A 8 -71.17 -60.74 -11.29
C GLU A 8 -69.82 -60.09 -11.58
N ALA A 9 -69.44 -60.05 -12.86
CA ALA A 9 -68.24 -59.35 -13.28
C ALA A 9 -68.45 -57.84 -13.06
N PRO A 10 -67.52 -57.14 -12.39
CA PRO A 10 -67.69 -55.73 -12.12
C PRO A 10 -67.71 -54.95 -13.44
N LEU A 11 -68.77 -54.17 -13.65
CA LEU A 11 -68.98 -53.35 -14.85
C LEU A 11 -67.88 -52.30 -15.07
N PHE A 12 -67.16 -51.94 -14.00
CA PHE A 12 -66.01 -51.05 -14.03
C PHE A 12 -64.83 -51.66 -13.28
N PRO A 13 -63.59 -51.39 -13.71
CA PRO A 13 -62.40 -51.92 -13.04
C PRO A 13 -62.37 -51.51 -11.55
N SER A 14 -62.37 -52.49 -10.65
CA SER A 14 -62.35 -52.27 -9.20
C SER A 14 -61.02 -51.66 -8.72
N LYS A 15 -59.92 -52.01 -9.40
CA LYS A 15 -58.57 -51.45 -9.25
C LYS A 15 -57.86 -51.46 -10.62
N PRO A 16 -57.02 -50.47 -10.95
CA PRO A 16 -56.69 -49.26 -10.18
C PRO A 16 -57.67 -48.10 -10.42
N ARG A 17 -57.89 -47.27 -9.39
CA ARG A 17 -58.71 -46.03 -9.46
C ARG A 17 -57.93 -44.91 -10.15
N LYS A 18 -57.84 -44.96 -11.48
CA LYS A 18 -56.99 -44.06 -12.29
C LYS A 18 -57.14 -42.57 -11.97
N LYS A 19 -58.38 -42.05 -11.86
CA LYS A 19 -58.63 -40.63 -11.52
C LYS A 19 -58.07 -40.22 -10.15
N LEU A 20 -58.25 -41.09 -9.15
CA LEU A 20 -57.73 -40.85 -7.81
C LEU A 20 -56.20 -40.89 -7.77
N ASN A 21 -55.60 -41.86 -8.46
CA ASN A 21 -54.14 -41.96 -8.54
C ASN A 21 -53.52 -40.75 -9.25
N VAL A 22 -54.16 -40.27 -10.33
CA VAL A 22 -53.73 -39.05 -11.03
C VAL A 22 -53.84 -37.84 -10.11
N LEU A 23 -54.99 -37.63 -9.44
CA LEU A 23 -55.17 -36.53 -8.50
C LEU A 23 -54.13 -36.57 -7.36
N LEU A 24 -53.91 -37.74 -6.79
CA LEU A 24 -52.92 -37.94 -5.72
C LEU A 24 -51.51 -37.62 -6.21
N SER A 25 -51.15 -38.06 -7.43
CA SER A 25 -49.84 -37.78 -8.01
C SER A 25 -49.61 -36.28 -8.27
N VAL A 26 -50.67 -35.54 -8.66
CA VAL A 26 -50.62 -34.09 -8.82
C VAL A 26 -50.40 -33.39 -7.48
N VAL A 27 -51.14 -33.78 -6.44
CA VAL A 27 -51.02 -33.19 -5.10
C VAL A 27 -49.64 -33.46 -4.50
N VAL A 28 -49.18 -34.71 -4.57
CA VAL A 28 -47.84 -35.09 -4.08
C VAL A 28 -46.75 -34.40 -4.88
N GLY A 29 -46.87 -34.36 -6.21
CA GLY A 29 -45.92 -33.69 -7.09
C GLY A 29 -45.80 -32.19 -6.82
N LEU A 30 -46.93 -31.49 -6.62
CA LEU A 30 -46.92 -30.07 -6.24
C LEU A 30 -46.30 -29.86 -4.87
N THR A 31 -46.69 -30.65 -3.87
CA THR A 31 -46.17 -30.53 -2.51
C THR A 31 -44.66 -30.75 -2.48
N PHE A 32 -44.17 -31.81 -3.14
CA PHE A 32 -42.75 -32.13 -3.20
C PHE A 32 -41.97 -31.12 -4.05
N GLY A 33 -42.55 -30.65 -5.15
CA GLY A 33 -41.95 -29.61 -6.00
C GLY A 33 -41.77 -28.28 -5.26
N THR A 34 -42.82 -27.80 -4.57
CA THR A 34 -42.75 -26.60 -3.73
C THR A 34 -41.79 -26.79 -2.57
N GLY A 35 -41.81 -27.95 -1.92
CA GLY A 35 -40.87 -28.30 -0.86
C GLY A 35 -39.41 -28.25 -1.32
N LEU A 36 -39.11 -28.76 -2.51
CA LEU A 36 -37.77 -28.71 -3.12
C LEU A 36 -37.33 -27.27 -3.42
N VAL A 37 -38.24 -26.39 -3.85
CA VAL A 37 -37.91 -24.97 -4.09
C VAL A 37 -37.52 -24.29 -2.78
N PHE A 38 -38.31 -24.46 -1.72
CA PHE A 38 -37.98 -23.89 -0.40
C PHE A 38 -36.72 -24.51 0.20
N PHE A 39 -36.52 -25.81 0.05
CA PHE A 39 -35.30 -26.47 0.52
C PHE A 39 -34.06 -25.96 -0.20
N ARG A 40 -34.15 -25.74 -1.52
CA ARG A 40 -33.07 -25.15 -2.30
C ARG A 40 -32.80 -23.69 -1.88
N GLU A 41 -33.84 -22.91 -1.64
CA GLU A 41 -33.71 -21.52 -1.15
C GLU A 41 -33.10 -21.47 0.26
N TYR A 42 -33.47 -22.40 1.14
CA TYR A 42 -32.90 -22.51 2.48
C TYR A 42 -31.41 -22.88 2.47
N MET A 43 -30.98 -23.67 1.49
CA MET A 43 -29.56 -24.03 1.28
C MET A 43 -28.77 -22.92 0.56
N ASP A 44 -29.43 -21.87 0.07
CA ASP A 44 -28.80 -20.77 -0.65
C ASP A 44 -28.28 -19.71 0.33
N ASN A 45 -26.98 -19.75 0.62
CA ASN A 45 -26.32 -18.80 1.51
C ASN A 45 -25.85 -17.51 0.78
N THR A 46 -26.44 -17.18 -0.37
CA THR A 46 -26.09 -15.95 -1.10
C THR A 46 -26.79 -14.73 -0.52
N VAL A 47 -26.07 -13.60 -0.50
CA VAL A 47 -26.62 -12.32 -0.07
C VAL A 47 -27.36 -11.66 -1.23
N LYS A 48 -28.65 -11.38 -1.05
CA LYS A 48 -29.56 -10.91 -2.13
C LYS A 48 -30.00 -9.47 -1.95
N THR A 49 -30.00 -8.96 -0.72
CA THR A 49 -30.52 -7.63 -0.38
C THR A 49 -29.48 -6.74 0.30
N GLN A 50 -29.69 -5.42 0.26
CA GLN A 50 -28.80 -4.48 0.95
C GLN A 50 -28.91 -4.63 2.47
N GLU A 51 -30.12 -4.93 2.95
CA GLU A 51 -30.44 -5.14 4.35
C GLU A 51 -29.69 -6.34 4.92
N GLU A 52 -29.61 -7.46 4.18
CA GLU A 52 -28.80 -8.63 4.56
C GLU A 52 -27.31 -8.28 4.67
N ILE A 53 -26.76 -7.43 3.79
CA ILE A 53 -25.35 -6.98 3.91
C ILE A 53 -25.15 -6.24 5.22
N VAL A 54 -26.02 -5.29 5.55
CA VAL A 54 -25.91 -4.50 6.79
C VAL A 54 -26.06 -5.39 8.02
N GLN A 55 -26.98 -6.37 7.99
CA GLN A 55 -27.17 -7.31 9.09
C GLN A 55 -25.94 -8.23 9.29
N CYS A 56 -25.36 -8.75 8.20
CA CYS A 56 -24.24 -9.67 8.28
C CYS A 56 -22.90 -8.98 8.58
N THR A 57 -22.71 -7.73 8.14
CA THR A 57 -21.41 -7.04 8.24
C THR A 57 -21.39 -5.90 9.24
N SER A 58 -22.55 -5.39 9.67
CA SER A 58 -22.69 -4.13 10.41
C SER A 58 -22.08 -2.91 9.70
N MET A 59 -21.86 -2.99 8.37
CA MET A 59 -21.27 -1.92 7.57
C MET A 59 -22.34 -1.20 6.73
N PRO A 60 -22.19 0.12 6.51
CA PRO A 60 -23.10 0.86 5.65
C PRO A 60 -22.91 0.49 4.18
N VAL A 61 -24.02 0.37 3.45
CA VAL A 61 -24.00 0.15 2.00
C VAL A 61 -23.76 1.49 1.29
N LEU A 62 -22.60 1.62 0.63
CA LEU A 62 -22.20 2.83 -0.08
C LEU A 62 -23.00 3.04 -1.37
N GLY A 63 -23.39 1.96 -2.04
CA GLY A 63 -24.27 2.00 -3.21
C GLY A 63 -24.33 0.67 -3.95
N THR A 64 -25.10 0.63 -5.04
CA THR A 64 -25.31 -0.57 -5.85
C THR A 64 -24.92 -0.32 -7.30
N ILE A 65 -24.15 -1.23 -7.87
CA ILE A 65 -23.77 -1.19 -9.28
C ILE A 65 -24.60 -2.24 -10.03
N PRO A 66 -25.47 -1.84 -10.97
CA PRO A 66 -26.28 -2.79 -11.72
C PRO A 66 -25.40 -3.67 -12.62
N TYR A 67 -25.76 -4.94 -12.73
CA TYR A 67 -25.10 -5.88 -13.62
C TYR A 67 -25.39 -5.54 -15.09
N MET A 68 -24.35 -5.27 -15.86
CA MET A 68 -24.46 -4.95 -17.29
C MET A 68 -23.89 -6.08 -18.14
N LYS A 69 -24.74 -6.74 -18.94
CA LYS A 69 -24.35 -7.85 -19.82
C LYS A 69 -23.34 -7.43 -20.92
N SER A 70 -23.30 -6.16 -21.30
CA SER A 70 -22.38 -5.62 -22.31
C SER A 70 -20.91 -5.70 -21.89
N LEU A 71 -20.60 -5.43 -20.62
CA LEU A 71 -19.24 -5.49 -20.08
C LEU A 71 -18.63 -6.89 -20.18
N LYS A 72 -19.45 -7.94 -20.05
CA LYS A 72 -19.00 -9.34 -20.17
C LYS A 72 -18.71 -9.76 -21.61
N LYS A 73 -19.32 -9.10 -22.60
CA LYS A 73 -19.19 -9.45 -24.02
C LYS A 73 -18.00 -8.77 -24.70
N GLU A 74 -17.68 -7.55 -24.30
CA GLU A 74 -16.64 -6.76 -24.97
C GLU A 74 -15.26 -6.89 -24.31
N GLY A 75 -15.17 -7.35 -23.05
CA GLY A 75 -13.90 -7.69 -22.38
C GLY A 75 -12.93 -6.52 -22.17
N VAL A 76 -13.21 -5.36 -22.76
CA VAL A 76 -12.39 -4.16 -22.75
C VAL A 76 -13.31 -3.01 -22.38
N LEU A 77 -13.04 -2.36 -21.25
CA LEU A 77 -13.54 -1.01 -20.97
C LEU A 77 -12.69 -0.06 -21.81
N ALA A 78 -12.95 -0.06 -23.12
CA ALA A 78 -12.12 0.65 -24.08
C ALA A 78 -12.31 2.17 -23.90
N LEU A 79 -11.40 2.79 -23.15
CA LEU A 79 -11.08 4.19 -23.33
C LEU A 79 -10.27 4.33 -24.63
N SER A 80 -10.90 4.05 -25.78
CA SER A 80 -10.16 4.03 -27.05
C SER A 80 -9.86 5.44 -27.54
N GLY A 81 -8.61 5.85 -27.35
CA GLY A 81 -7.91 6.75 -28.25
C GLY A 81 -7.33 5.96 -29.42
N ASN A 82 -7.82 6.24 -30.63
CA ASN A 82 -7.18 5.98 -31.94
C ASN A 82 -6.54 4.60 -32.24
N GLY A 83 -7.02 3.51 -31.63
CA GLY A 83 -6.71 2.15 -32.09
C GLY A 83 -7.83 1.58 -32.95
N LYS A 84 -7.63 1.49 -34.27
CA LYS A 84 -8.55 0.77 -35.17
C LYS A 84 -8.51 -0.73 -34.83
N SER A 85 -9.48 -1.23 -34.07
CA SER A 85 -9.74 -2.67 -34.02
C SER A 85 -10.34 -3.14 -35.35
N PRO A 86 -9.84 -4.21 -35.97
CA PRO A 86 -10.35 -4.72 -37.23
C PRO A 86 -11.71 -5.38 -36.99
N GLY A 87 -12.80 -4.67 -37.29
CA GLY A 87 -14.15 -5.24 -37.26
C GLY A 87 -15.31 -4.25 -37.09
N GLN A 88 -15.08 -3.03 -36.60
CA GLN A 88 -16.16 -2.04 -36.43
C GLN A 88 -16.22 -1.07 -37.62
N LYS A 89 -17.28 -1.22 -38.42
CA LYS A 89 -17.71 -0.22 -39.40
C LYS A 89 -18.09 1.08 -38.67
N ASN A 90 -17.40 2.16 -39.02
CA ASN A 90 -17.86 3.56 -38.98
C ASN A 90 -18.80 3.94 -37.83
N GLN A 91 -18.25 4.10 -36.63
CA GLN A 91 -18.75 5.12 -35.70
C GLN A 91 -17.58 6.01 -35.30
N LYS A 92 -17.72 7.31 -35.58
CA LYS A 92 -16.73 8.35 -35.25
C LYS A 92 -16.50 8.34 -33.74
N GLY A 93 -15.22 8.34 -33.35
CA GLY A 93 -14.77 8.15 -31.98
C GLY A 93 -15.36 9.13 -30.98
N GLY A 94 -16.03 8.59 -29.97
CA GLY A 94 -16.42 9.26 -28.75
C GLY A 94 -16.12 8.33 -27.59
N TYR A 95 -15.43 8.84 -26.57
CA TYR A 95 -15.15 8.12 -25.33
C TYR A 95 -16.48 7.76 -24.65
N TYR A 96 -16.89 6.49 -24.66
CA TYR A 96 -18.17 6.07 -24.07
C TYR A 96 -18.08 6.03 -22.55
N TYR A 97 -18.33 7.20 -21.99
CA TYR A 97 -18.36 7.49 -20.58
C TYR A 97 -19.77 7.28 -19.99
N HIS A 98 -20.41 6.12 -20.22
CA HIS A 98 -21.68 5.83 -19.57
C HIS A 98 -21.46 5.16 -18.21
N THR A 99 -21.54 5.96 -17.15
CA THR A 99 -21.71 5.41 -15.79
C THR A 99 -22.75 6.24 -15.07
N ASN A 100 -23.84 5.60 -14.63
CA ASN A 100 -24.81 6.19 -13.69
C ASN A 100 -24.32 6.01 -12.23
N SER A 101 -22.99 5.87 -12.03
CA SER A 101 -22.38 5.48 -10.75
C SER A 101 -21.98 6.68 -9.89
N ASP A 102 -22.33 7.89 -10.31
CA ASP A 102 -22.00 9.14 -9.61
C ASP A 102 -22.57 9.16 -8.16
N CYS A 103 -23.59 8.34 -7.89
CA CYS A 103 -24.17 8.17 -6.56
C CYS A 103 -23.21 7.54 -5.53
N ILE A 104 -22.29 6.66 -5.97
CA ILE A 104 -21.33 6.00 -5.07
C ILE A 104 -20.28 7.01 -4.61
N ILE A 105 -19.85 7.88 -5.51
CA ILE A 105 -18.80 8.87 -5.25
C ILE A 105 -19.22 9.81 -4.14
N ASN A 106 -20.45 10.34 -4.21
CA ASN A 106 -20.94 11.33 -3.24
C ASN A 106 -21.02 10.82 -1.79
N ARG A 107 -21.03 9.51 -1.59
CA ARG A 107 -21.09 8.87 -0.26
C ARG A 107 -19.72 8.46 0.27
N LEU A 108 -18.65 8.68 -0.48
CA LEU A 108 -17.30 8.33 -0.01
C LEU A 108 -16.84 9.32 1.07
N PRO A 109 -16.32 8.83 2.22
CA PRO A 109 -15.92 9.67 3.35
C PRO A 109 -14.95 10.79 2.97
N PHE A 110 -14.09 10.55 1.99
CA PHE A 110 -13.07 11.52 1.60
C PHE A 110 -13.58 12.69 0.76
N MET A 111 -14.78 12.57 0.17
CA MET A 111 -15.45 13.74 -0.41
C MET A 111 -15.83 14.76 0.67
N GLN A 112 -15.99 14.33 1.93
CA GLN A 112 -16.42 15.17 3.04
C GLN A 112 -15.24 15.86 3.76
N THR A 113 -14.03 15.32 3.66
CA THR A 113 -12.85 15.80 4.42
C THR A 113 -11.80 16.53 3.58
N GLY A 114 -12.01 16.64 2.26
CA GLY A 114 -11.03 17.17 1.31
C GLY A 114 -10.25 16.06 0.59
N MET A 115 -10.05 16.24 -0.72
CA MET A 115 -9.67 15.16 -1.65
C MET A 115 -8.18 14.96 -1.85
N SER A 116 -7.30 15.88 -1.43
CA SER A 116 -5.88 15.80 -1.82
C SER A 116 -5.13 14.72 -1.05
N GLY A 117 -4.51 13.78 -1.76
CA GLY A 117 -3.58 12.79 -1.22
C GLY A 117 -4.22 11.62 -0.49
N GLN A 118 -5.45 11.25 -0.86
CA GLN A 118 -6.16 10.12 -0.26
C GLN A 118 -5.91 8.82 -1.04
N ALA A 119 -5.69 7.72 -0.33
CA ALA A 119 -5.65 6.38 -0.92
C ALA A 119 -6.84 5.56 -0.43
N MET A 120 -7.55 4.93 -1.37
CA MET A 120 -8.65 4.02 -1.12
C MET A 120 -8.26 2.62 -1.61
N MET A 121 -8.26 1.66 -0.69
CA MET A 121 -8.12 0.25 -1.00
C MET A 121 -9.51 -0.37 -1.17
N VAL A 122 -9.71 -1.13 -2.24
CA VAL A 122 -10.96 -1.85 -2.49
C VAL A 122 -10.67 -3.36 -2.37
N GLY A 123 -11.34 -4.01 -1.42
CA GLY A 123 -11.22 -5.43 -1.12
C GLY A 123 -12.47 -6.25 -1.47
N SER A 124 -12.33 -7.58 -1.39
CA SER A 124 -13.38 -8.57 -1.66
C SER A 124 -13.16 -9.80 -0.80
N ALA A 125 -14.23 -10.52 -0.48
CA ALA A 125 -14.09 -11.82 0.16
C ALA A 125 -13.55 -12.86 -0.84
N THR A 126 -14.15 -12.92 -2.03
CA THR A 126 -13.86 -13.94 -3.06
C THR A 126 -13.41 -13.33 -4.41
N PRO A 127 -12.69 -14.11 -5.25
CA PRO A 127 -12.42 -13.72 -6.64
C PRO A 127 -13.72 -13.54 -7.44
N GLY A 128 -13.77 -12.55 -8.34
CA GLY A 128 -14.92 -12.35 -9.24
C GLY A 128 -16.05 -11.46 -8.70
N GLU A 129 -15.94 -10.90 -7.48
CA GLU A 129 -16.94 -9.96 -6.91
C GLU A 129 -17.02 -8.60 -7.61
N GLY A 130 -16.17 -8.35 -8.60
CA GLY A 130 -16.24 -7.14 -9.43
C GLY A 130 -15.47 -5.92 -8.89
N LYS A 131 -14.56 -6.10 -7.92
CA LYS A 131 -13.66 -5.04 -7.38
C LYS A 131 -13.08 -4.14 -8.48
N THR A 132 -12.42 -4.75 -9.46
CA THR A 132 -11.78 -4.04 -10.56
C THR A 132 -12.78 -3.23 -11.39
N THR A 133 -14.02 -3.72 -11.53
CA THR A 133 -15.11 -2.98 -12.18
C THR A 133 -15.50 -1.75 -11.36
N VAL A 134 -15.60 -1.90 -10.03
CA VAL A 134 -15.90 -0.79 -9.11
C VAL A 134 -14.80 0.28 -9.18
N ILE A 135 -13.53 -0.13 -9.04
CA ILE A 135 -12.36 0.76 -9.11
C ILE A 135 -12.31 1.51 -10.43
N THR A 136 -12.49 0.80 -11.54
CA THR A 136 -12.45 1.39 -12.89
C THR A 136 -13.56 2.44 -13.07
N LYS A 137 -14.80 2.11 -12.68
CA LYS A 137 -15.92 3.06 -12.77
C LYS A 137 -15.71 4.27 -11.88
N LEU A 138 -15.16 4.06 -10.68
CA LEU A 138 -14.85 5.11 -9.74
C LEU A 138 -13.78 6.05 -10.29
N ALA A 139 -12.68 5.49 -10.81
CA ALA A 139 -11.61 6.25 -11.44
C ALA A 139 -12.12 7.12 -12.59
N VAL A 140 -12.95 6.54 -13.45
CA VAL A 140 -13.56 7.23 -14.59
C VAL A 140 -14.44 8.40 -14.14
N SER A 141 -15.33 8.18 -13.16
CA SER A 141 -16.23 9.25 -12.72
C SER A 141 -15.49 10.35 -11.92
N MET A 142 -14.47 10.01 -11.13
CA MET A 142 -13.58 10.99 -10.49
C MET A 142 -12.76 11.81 -11.49
N ALA A 143 -12.21 11.16 -12.52
CA ALA A 143 -11.43 11.83 -13.56
C ALA A 143 -12.30 12.76 -14.42
N LYS A 144 -13.57 12.43 -14.66
CA LYS A 144 -14.55 13.36 -15.27
C LYS A 144 -14.78 14.60 -14.41
N GLY A 145 -14.74 14.45 -13.10
CA GLY A 145 -14.79 15.56 -12.15
C GLY A 145 -13.52 16.43 -12.15
N GLY A 146 -12.52 16.09 -12.99
CA GLY A 146 -11.27 16.83 -13.12
C GLY A 146 -10.14 16.33 -12.21
N LEU A 147 -10.40 15.35 -11.34
CA LEU A 147 -9.39 14.82 -10.42
C LEU A 147 -8.33 13.99 -11.17
N ARG A 148 -7.07 14.10 -10.73
CA ARG A 148 -6.00 13.21 -11.16
C ARG A 148 -6.07 11.93 -10.34
N VAL A 149 -6.45 10.84 -11.00
CA VAL A 149 -6.65 9.54 -10.36
C VAL A 149 -5.58 8.57 -10.84
N ILE A 150 -4.97 7.85 -9.92
CA ILE A 150 -4.15 6.68 -10.26
C ILE A 150 -4.79 5.41 -9.72
N MET A 151 -4.90 4.40 -10.57
CA MET A 151 -5.24 3.04 -10.17
C MET A 151 -3.95 2.25 -9.96
N VAL A 152 -3.84 1.52 -8.85
CA VAL A 152 -2.70 0.67 -8.51
C VAL A 152 -3.19 -0.77 -8.46
N ASP A 153 -2.60 -1.61 -9.31
CA ASP A 153 -2.88 -3.04 -9.33
C ASP A 153 -1.99 -3.76 -8.31
N ALA A 154 -2.57 -4.17 -7.19
CA ALA A 154 -1.88 -4.96 -6.16
C ALA A 154 -2.34 -6.44 -6.14
N ASP A 155 -3.24 -6.85 -7.04
CA ASP A 155 -3.65 -8.25 -7.19
C ASP A 155 -2.68 -9.01 -8.10
N VAL A 156 -1.69 -9.66 -7.47
CA VAL A 156 -0.64 -10.43 -8.16
C VAL A 156 -1.19 -11.65 -8.89
N TYR A 157 -2.35 -12.18 -8.46
CA TYR A 157 -2.90 -13.42 -9.00
C TYR A 157 -3.76 -13.20 -10.24
N ASN A 158 -4.40 -12.02 -10.34
CA ASN A 158 -5.29 -11.69 -11.45
C ASN A 158 -5.15 -10.22 -11.87
N THR A 159 -4.11 -9.91 -12.66
CA THR A 159 -3.93 -8.59 -13.29
C THR A 159 -5.00 -8.35 -14.35
N SER A 160 -6.17 -7.90 -13.92
CA SER A 160 -7.34 -7.66 -14.79
C SER A 160 -7.44 -6.21 -15.27
N LEU A 161 -6.76 -5.27 -14.61
CA LEU A 161 -6.74 -3.85 -14.98
C LEU A 161 -6.07 -3.61 -16.34
N SER A 162 -4.97 -4.30 -16.65
CA SER A 162 -4.26 -4.16 -17.93
C SER A 162 -5.15 -4.57 -19.12
N ASN A 163 -5.85 -5.70 -18.98
CA ASN A 163 -6.76 -6.22 -19.99
C ASN A 163 -7.96 -5.29 -20.20
N LEU A 164 -8.52 -4.73 -19.12
CA LEU A 164 -9.66 -3.82 -19.19
C LEU A 164 -9.37 -2.55 -19.98
N PHE A 165 -8.14 -2.01 -19.90
CA PHE A 165 -7.74 -0.80 -20.62
C PHE A 165 -7.00 -1.08 -21.95
N GLY A 166 -6.89 -2.35 -22.36
CA GLY A 166 -6.22 -2.73 -23.62
C GLY A 166 -4.73 -2.43 -23.64
N LEU A 167 -4.10 -2.26 -22.47
CA LEU A 167 -2.67 -1.97 -22.33
C LEU A 167 -1.86 -3.25 -22.47
N LYS A 168 -1.66 -3.68 -23.72
CA LYS A 168 -0.77 -4.80 -24.07
C LYS A 168 0.70 -4.38 -24.21
N ASP A 169 0.94 -3.07 -24.29
CA ASP A 169 2.28 -2.53 -24.47
C ASP A 169 2.99 -2.38 -23.10
N ASN A 170 4.23 -2.88 -23.02
CA ASN A 170 5.11 -2.96 -21.84
C ASN A 170 4.68 -3.94 -20.74
N GLU A 171 4.76 -5.24 -21.03
CA GLU A 171 4.70 -6.29 -19.99
C GLU A 171 5.82 -6.15 -18.93
N ASN A 172 6.94 -5.51 -19.28
CA ASN A 172 8.12 -5.34 -18.40
C ASN A 172 8.09 -4.07 -17.53
N ALA A 173 6.95 -3.37 -17.45
CA ALA A 173 6.80 -2.16 -16.63
C ALA A 173 5.69 -2.34 -15.59
N GLY A 174 6.02 -2.05 -14.33
CA GLY A 174 5.10 -2.20 -13.21
C GLY A 174 5.77 -1.95 -11.87
N MET A 175 4.95 -2.04 -10.82
CA MET A 175 5.35 -1.86 -9.44
C MET A 175 6.44 -2.86 -9.02
N SER A 176 6.29 -4.14 -9.35
CA SER A 176 7.26 -5.19 -9.04
C SER A 176 8.62 -4.91 -9.70
N ASN A 177 8.63 -4.48 -10.96
CA ASN A 177 9.87 -4.08 -11.65
C ASN A 177 10.51 -2.83 -11.01
N ALA A 178 9.72 -1.82 -10.64
CA ALA A 178 10.23 -0.64 -9.93
C ALA A 178 10.86 -1.03 -8.59
N MET A 179 10.17 -1.87 -7.82
CA MET A 179 10.64 -2.37 -6.53
C MET A 179 11.93 -3.19 -6.67
N GLU A 180 12.02 -4.03 -7.70
CA GLU A 180 13.21 -4.83 -7.98
C GLU A 180 14.42 -3.96 -8.31
N LYS A 181 14.25 -2.92 -9.13
CA LYS A 181 15.29 -1.93 -9.44
C LYS A 181 15.79 -1.20 -8.18
N ILE A 182 14.87 -0.81 -7.30
CA ILE A 182 15.24 -0.16 -6.03
C ILE A 182 15.99 -1.12 -5.12
N ARG A 183 15.57 -2.39 -5.07
CA ARG A 183 16.26 -3.43 -4.29
C ARG A 183 17.65 -3.73 -4.86
N SER A 184 17.84 -3.71 -6.17
CA SER A 184 19.15 -3.96 -6.79
C SER A 184 20.07 -2.74 -6.80
N TRP A 185 19.56 -1.54 -6.50
CA TRP A 185 20.33 -0.30 -6.52
C TRP A 185 21.55 -0.32 -5.60
N GLN A 186 22.73 0.02 -6.13
CA GLN A 186 23.97 0.10 -5.36
C GLN A 186 24.20 1.52 -4.82
N ILE A 187 24.45 1.63 -3.52
CA ILE A 187 24.61 2.92 -2.82
C ILE A 187 26.08 3.29 -2.54
N GLN A 188 27.05 2.60 -3.14
CA GLN A 188 28.48 2.77 -2.80
C GLN A 188 28.95 4.20 -3.01
N ASP A 189 28.74 4.78 -4.18
CA ASP A 189 29.09 6.18 -4.46
C ASP A 189 28.09 6.78 -5.46
N GLY A 190 27.88 8.09 -5.41
CA GLY A 190 27.03 8.78 -6.38
C GLY A 190 26.79 10.25 -6.09
N SER A 191 25.79 10.81 -6.76
CA SER A 191 25.42 12.23 -6.65
C SER A 191 24.00 12.41 -6.10
N LEU A 192 23.82 13.43 -5.24
CA LEU A 192 22.53 13.81 -4.68
C LEU A 192 21.51 14.29 -5.72
N CYS A 193 21.98 14.67 -6.91
CA CYS A 193 21.11 15.04 -8.04
C CYS A 193 20.29 13.84 -8.52
N ASN A 194 20.86 12.63 -8.45
CA ASN A 194 20.22 11.39 -8.91
C ASN A 194 19.55 10.61 -7.77
N CYS A 195 20.07 10.72 -6.55
CA CYS A 195 19.60 9.99 -5.37
C CYS A 195 19.58 10.95 -4.17
N SER A 196 18.40 11.36 -3.72
CA SER A 196 18.26 12.27 -2.59
C SER A 196 18.71 11.64 -1.28
N VAL A 197 18.93 12.46 -0.25
CA VAL A 197 19.20 11.96 1.11
C VAL A 197 18.08 11.05 1.61
N ASP A 198 16.81 11.39 1.33
CA ASP A 198 15.67 10.54 1.66
C ASP A 198 15.73 9.16 0.97
N ASP A 199 16.14 9.13 -0.30
CA ASP A 199 16.36 7.88 -1.04
C ASP A 199 17.44 7.04 -0.38
N LEU A 200 18.59 7.65 -0.03
CA LEU A 200 19.72 6.97 0.61
C LEU A 200 19.30 6.34 1.95
N PHE A 201 18.70 7.14 2.84
CA PHE A 201 18.23 6.68 4.15
C PHE A 201 17.22 5.54 4.00
N SER A 202 16.33 5.65 3.02
CA SER A 202 15.30 4.64 2.80
C SER A 202 15.85 3.35 2.21
N ILE A 203 16.83 3.41 1.30
CA ILE A 203 17.49 2.21 0.77
C ILE A 203 18.29 1.53 1.89
N ILE A 204 19.00 2.29 2.72
CA ILE A 204 19.75 1.77 3.87
C ILE A 204 18.80 1.07 4.85
N SER A 205 17.68 1.71 5.18
CA SER A 205 16.65 1.14 6.06
C SER A 205 16.00 -0.12 5.47
N LEU A 206 15.60 -0.07 4.19
CA LEU A 206 14.96 -1.17 3.47
C LEU A 206 15.87 -2.41 3.39
N LYS A 207 17.17 -2.20 3.17
CA LYS A 207 18.17 -3.27 3.05
C LYS A 207 18.81 -3.65 4.39
N LYS A 208 18.44 -2.99 5.49
CA LYS A 208 19.03 -3.15 6.83
C LYS A 208 20.56 -3.06 6.83
N LEU A 209 21.11 -2.12 6.06
CA LEU A 209 22.56 -1.99 5.94
C LEU A 209 23.15 -1.37 7.20
N SER A 210 24.34 -1.85 7.58
CA SER A 210 25.19 -1.24 8.59
C SER A 210 26.42 -0.64 7.93
N GLY A 211 26.84 0.54 8.37
CA GLY A 211 28.02 1.22 7.83
C GLY A 211 27.98 2.73 7.96
N GLU A 212 28.88 3.38 7.24
CA GLU A 212 29.09 4.82 7.24
C GLU A 212 28.65 5.41 5.89
N LEU A 213 27.66 6.30 5.90
CA LEU A 213 27.29 7.14 4.77
C LEU A 213 27.91 8.52 4.96
N THR A 214 28.88 8.85 4.12
CA THR A 214 29.42 10.21 4.00
C THR A 214 28.67 10.95 2.90
N VAL A 215 28.19 12.15 3.20
CA VAL A 215 27.62 13.08 2.21
C VAL A 215 28.41 14.37 2.24
N SER A 216 28.83 14.85 1.08
CA SER A 216 29.65 16.05 0.94
C SER A 216 29.08 17.00 -0.12
N ASN A 217 29.12 18.29 0.17
CA ASN A 217 28.97 19.36 -0.81
C ASN A 217 30.27 20.18 -0.90
N GLU A 218 30.27 21.30 -1.64
CA GLU A 218 31.49 22.11 -1.82
C GLU A 218 32.07 22.71 -0.53
N LEU A 219 31.25 22.84 0.52
CA LEU A 219 31.61 23.56 1.75
C LEU A 219 31.74 22.65 2.97
N GLN A 220 31.02 21.53 2.99
CA GLN A 220 30.78 20.76 4.20
C GLN A 220 30.70 19.26 3.93
N LYS A 221 31.07 18.50 4.96
CA LYS A 221 30.98 17.04 4.98
C LYS A 221 30.24 16.55 6.22
N ILE A 222 29.22 15.71 5.99
CA ILE A 222 28.43 15.08 7.04
C ILE A 222 28.59 13.56 6.92
N THR A 223 28.98 12.93 8.01
CA THR A 223 29.09 11.48 8.13
C THR A 223 27.93 10.96 8.98
N THR A 224 27.20 9.99 8.47
CA THR A 224 26.07 9.35 9.14
C THR A 224 26.34 7.86 9.31
N ILE A 225 26.11 7.36 10.51
CA ILE A 225 26.42 5.99 10.92
C ILE A 225 25.11 5.24 11.09
N PHE A 226 24.99 4.08 10.42
CA PHE A 226 23.78 3.27 10.41
C PHE A 226 24.04 1.88 10.96
N GLU A 227 23.14 1.40 11.81
CA GLU A 227 23.14 0.05 12.37
C GLU A 227 21.84 -0.66 12.03
N ASN A 228 21.93 -1.78 11.30
CA ASN A 228 20.78 -2.58 10.86
C ASN A 228 19.68 -1.74 10.15
N GLY A 229 20.10 -0.72 9.38
CA GLY A 229 19.20 0.20 8.68
C GLY A 229 18.67 1.37 9.52
N ASN A 230 19.01 1.45 10.80
CA ASN A 230 18.61 2.55 11.68
C ASN A 230 19.74 3.56 11.82
N LEU A 231 19.39 4.83 11.89
CA LEU A 231 20.36 5.88 12.17
C LEU A 231 20.86 5.74 13.60
N PHE A 232 22.17 5.52 13.75
CA PHE A 232 22.84 5.42 15.05
C PHE A 232 23.48 6.76 15.46
N HIS A 233 24.18 7.42 14.54
CA HIS A 233 24.88 8.67 14.83
C HIS A 233 25.05 9.57 13.60
N ILE A 234 25.19 10.88 13.81
CA ILE A 234 25.57 11.83 12.76
C ILE A 234 26.70 12.72 13.26
N ASP A 235 27.83 12.62 12.59
CA ASP A 235 28.96 13.50 12.76
C ASP A 235 29.01 14.55 11.64
N ASN A 236 29.38 15.77 11.99
CA ASN A 236 29.56 16.86 11.05
C ASN A 236 30.81 17.63 11.48
N GLU A 237 31.89 17.39 10.72
CA GLU A 237 33.22 17.95 10.97
C GLU A 237 33.17 19.50 10.97
N ASP A 238 32.24 20.09 10.20
CA ASP A 238 32.05 21.52 10.03
C ASP A 238 30.97 22.12 10.95
N THR A 239 30.63 21.45 12.05
CA THR A 239 29.67 21.98 13.03
C THR A 239 30.13 23.33 13.59
N PRO A 240 29.29 24.40 13.47
CA PRO A 240 29.54 25.66 14.16
C PRO A 240 29.74 25.40 15.65
N PHE A 241 30.70 26.09 16.27
CA PHE A 241 31.05 25.89 17.67
C PHE A 241 29.83 25.92 18.60
N THR A 242 28.84 26.76 18.30
CA THR A 242 27.58 26.94 19.05
C THR A 242 26.64 25.75 19.06
N ASN A 243 26.80 24.80 18.12
CA ASN A 243 25.91 23.66 17.92
C ASN A 243 26.62 22.34 18.25
N ARG A 244 27.85 22.42 18.77
CA ARG A 244 28.56 21.27 19.33
C ARG A 244 27.92 20.89 20.66
N LEU A 245 27.76 19.58 20.88
CA LEU A 245 27.20 18.98 22.10
C LEU A 245 27.66 19.68 23.39
N GLY A 246 28.96 19.97 23.51
CA GLY A 246 29.52 20.65 24.67
C GLY A 246 28.94 22.04 24.94
N THR A 247 28.69 22.84 23.90
CA THR A 247 28.11 24.18 24.06
C THR A 247 26.61 24.14 24.33
N MET A 248 25.88 23.15 23.80
CA MET A 248 24.48 22.90 24.14
C MET A 248 24.33 22.53 25.62
N LEU A 249 25.22 21.68 26.12
CA LEU A 249 25.24 21.28 27.53
C LEU A 249 25.62 22.47 28.44
N LEU A 250 26.57 23.30 28.02
CA LEU A 250 26.95 24.52 28.73
C LEU A 250 25.77 25.51 28.83
N ARG A 251 25.11 25.78 27.70
CA ARG A 251 23.95 26.70 27.64
C ARG A 251 22.74 26.18 28.41
N GLY A 252 22.52 24.88 28.40
CA GLY A 252 21.48 24.23 29.20
C GLY A 252 21.76 24.20 30.70
N GLY A 253 22.94 24.68 31.14
CA GLY A 253 23.36 24.65 32.54
C GLY A 253 23.65 23.24 33.07
N PHE A 254 23.82 22.26 32.18
CA PHE A 254 24.14 20.88 32.55
C PHE A 254 25.63 20.72 32.91
N ILE A 255 26.49 21.54 32.32
CA ILE A 255 27.94 21.56 32.61
C ILE A 255 28.49 22.99 32.68
N ASN A 256 29.64 23.14 33.34
CA ASN A 256 30.36 24.40 33.49
C ASN A 256 31.49 24.52 32.46
N GLU A 257 32.03 25.72 32.25
CA GLU A 257 33.14 25.94 31.31
C GLU A 257 34.39 25.12 31.67
N THR A 258 34.65 24.94 32.97
CA THR A 258 35.76 24.14 33.49
C THR A 258 35.61 22.66 33.15
N GLN A 259 34.40 22.12 33.35
CA GLN A 259 34.07 20.72 33.04
C GLN A 259 34.10 20.46 31.53
N LEU A 260 33.60 21.40 30.72
CA LEU A 260 33.67 21.30 29.26
C LEU A 260 35.12 21.29 28.77
N LYS A 261 35.98 22.15 29.32
CA LYS A 261 37.40 22.21 28.96
C LYS A 261 38.14 20.92 29.30
N ASP A 262 37.97 20.40 30.52
CA ASP A 262 38.56 19.12 30.94
C ASP A 262 38.05 17.96 30.06
N ALA A 263 36.75 17.93 29.75
CA ALA A 263 36.18 16.90 28.88
C ALA A 263 36.71 16.98 27.43
N MET A 264 36.92 18.19 26.89
CA MET A 264 37.53 18.39 25.57
C MET A 264 39.00 17.99 25.53
N GLU A 265 39.79 18.32 26.55
CA GLU A 265 41.19 17.90 26.66
C GLU A 265 41.30 16.37 26.72
N ARG A 266 40.42 15.72 27.49
CA ARG A 266 40.31 14.26 27.53
C ARG A 266 39.89 13.70 26.17
N ASN A 267 38.91 14.28 25.49
CA ASN A 267 38.44 13.87 24.17
C ASN A 267 39.57 13.94 23.13
N GLN A 268 40.36 15.00 23.12
CA GLN A 268 41.51 15.14 22.22
C GLN A 268 42.59 14.08 22.49
N ARG A 269 42.84 13.74 23.76
CA ARG A 269 43.85 12.75 24.15
C ARG A 269 43.40 11.31 23.91
N THR A 270 42.14 10.98 24.19
CA THR A 270 41.63 9.60 24.17
C THR A 270 40.85 9.26 22.91
N LYS A 271 40.45 10.28 22.12
CA LYS A 271 39.51 10.17 20.99
C LYS A 271 38.15 9.54 21.34
N LEU A 272 37.81 9.46 22.63
CA LEU A 272 36.52 8.93 23.09
C LEU A 272 35.41 9.98 22.91
N PRO A 273 34.15 9.58 22.62
CA PRO A 273 33.05 10.51 22.45
C PRO A 273 32.87 11.44 23.66
N LEU A 274 32.63 12.74 23.41
CA LEU A 274 32.51 13.74 24.48
C LEU A 274 31.42 13.37 25.50
N GLY A 275 30.28 12.86 25.04
CA GLY A 275 29.20 12.39 25.91
C GLY A 275 29.62 11.25 26.86
N TYR A 276 30.43 10.30 26.37
CA TYR A 276 30.97 9.22 27.18
C TYR A 276 31.90 9.74 28.28
N ILE A 277 32.77 10.70 27.93
CA ILE A 277 33.69 11.33 28.88
C ILE A 277 32.93 12.09 29.96
N LEU A 278 31.89 12.85 29.57
CA LEU A 278 31.09 13.63 30.50
C LEU A 278 30.32 12.75 31.50
N ILE A 279 29.80 11.60 31.06
CA ILE A 279 29.13 10.63 31.95
C ILE A 279 30.13 9.97 32.90
N ASN A 280 31.25 9.46 32.37
CA ASN A 280 32.23 8.73 33.21
C ASN A 280 33.03 9.64 34.14
N ALA A 281 33.18 10.92 33.80
CA ALA A 281 33.72 11.91 34.72
C ALA A 281 32.72 12.30 35.83
N GLY A 282 31.46 11.84 35.74
CA GLY A 282 30.40 12.16 36.69
C GLY A 282 29.85 13.58 36.56
N TYR A 283 30.10 14.26 35.43
CA TYR A 283 29.64 15.63 35.21
C TYR A 283 28.15 15.69 34.85
N ILE A 284 27.65 14.69 34.12
CA ILE A 284 26.24 14.57 33.74
C ILE A 284 25.79 13.11 33.82
N ASN A 285 24.48 12.89 33.92
CA ASN A 285 23.88 11.57 33.77
C ASN A 285 23.34 11.35 32.33
N GLN A 286 22.91 10.12 32.04
CA GLN A 286 22.43 9.72 30.72
C GLN A 286 21.15 10.47 30.29
N GLU A 287 20.22 10.72 31.22
CA GLU A 287 18.97 11.46 30.95
C GLU A 287 19.23 12.91 30.52
N GLN A 288 20.15 13.59 31.19
CA GLN A 288 20.55 14.97 30.86
C GLN A 288 21.20 15.08 29.49
N LEU A 289 21.85 14.01 29.02
CA LEU A 289 22.52 13.98 27.73
C LEU A 289 21.56 13.65 26.56
N LYS A 290 20.47 12.92 26.85
CA LYS A 290 19.51 12.45 25.83
C LYS A 290 18.90 13.59 25.01
N GLY A 291 18.41 14.63 25.68
CA GLY A 291 17.78 15.80 25.02
C GLY A 291 18.73 16.55 24.10
N PRO A 292 19.91 16.98 24.57
CA PRO A 292 20.92 17.65 23.75
C PRO A 292 21.40 16.81 22.56
N ILE A 293 21.64 15.50 22.73
CA ILE A 293 22.00 14.61 21.61
C ILE A 293 20.88 14.54 20.58
N LYS A 294 19.64 14.37 21.03
CA LYS A 294 18.47 14.33 20.14
C LYS A 294 18.38 15.62 19.32
N LEU A 295 18.48 16.78 19.97
CA LEU A 295 18.44 18.08 19.31
C LEU A 295 19.55 18.23 18.27
N GLN A 296 20.79 17.83 18.63
CA GLN A 296 21.93 17.87 17.73
C GLN A 296 21.72 16.99 16.49
N ILE A 297 21.23 15.75 16.67
CA ILE A 297 20.95 14.83 15.55
C ILE A 297 19.81 15.39 14.68
N GLU A 298 18.74 15.91 15.27
CA GLU A 298 17.64 16.52 14.53
C GLU A 298 18.09 17.73 13.69
N GLU A 299 18.97 18.57 14.24
CA GLU A 299 19.54 19.71 13.51
C GLU A 299 20.43 19.25 12.34
N HIS A 300 21.30 18.26 12.57
CA HIS A 300 22.13 17.68 11.51
C HIS A 300 21.27 17.02 10.42
N LEU A 301 20.18 16.33 10.79
CA LEU A 301 19.22 15.76 9.85
C LEU A 301 18.55 16.86 9.02
N GLN A 302 18.07 17.94 9.64
CA GLN A 302 17.46 19.06 8.90
C GLN A 302 18.44 19.67 7.88
N LYS A 303 19.69 19.88 8.29
CA LYS A 303 20.76 20.39 7.42
C LYS A 303 21.08 19.42 6.28
N LEU A 304 21.20 18.13 6.58
CA LEU A 304 21.49 17.11 5.57
C LEU A 304 20.35 16.99 4.55
N PHE A 305 19.09 16.95 5.01
CA PHE A 305 17.92 16.88 4.13
C PHE A 305 17.67 18.17 3.33
N SER A 306 18.28 19.29 3.71
CA SER A 306 18.22 20.53 2.91
C SER A 306 19.17 20.51 1.71
N TRP A 307 20.13 19.59 1.65
CA TRP A 307 21.09 19.49 0.55
C TRP A 307 20.45 18.84 -0.68
N LYS A 308 20.42 19.59 -1.79
CA LYS A 308 19.88 19.11 -3.07
C LYS A 308 20.97 18.60 -4.03
N GLU A 309 22.19 19.08 -3.84
CA GLU A 309 23.36 18.80 -4.68
C GLU A 309 24.53 18.41 -3.80
N GLY A 310 25.44 17.60 -4.34
CA GLY A 310 26.56 17.02 -3.62
C GLY A 310 26.84 15.60 -4.06
N THR A 311 27.84 14.98 -3.42
CA THR A 311 28.23 13.59 -3.62
C THR A 311 28.01 12.81 -2.33
N TYR A 312 27.81 11.51 -2.47
CA TYR A 312 27.72 10.60 -1.34
C TYR A 312 28.60 9.38 -1.56
N SER A 313 29.04 8.78 -0.45
CA SER A 313 29.78 7.52 -0.42
C SER A 313 29.30 6.69 0.78
N PHE A 314 28.94 5.42 0.56
CA PHE A 314 28.55 4.47 1.60
C PHE A 314 29.57 3.36 1.72
N LYS A 315 30.19 3.27 2.91
CA LYS A 315 31.11 2.20 3.27
C LYS A 315 30.38 1.19 4.16
N PRO A 316 30.05 -0.02 3.66
CA PRO A 316 29.47 -1.06 4.49
C PRO A 316 30.48 -1.53 5.53
N GLY A 317 30.03 -1.76 6.76
CA GLY A 317 30.90 -2.22 7.83
C GLY A 317 30.14 -2.49 9.12
N SER A 318 30.71 -3.33 9.98
CA SER A 318 30.29 -3.41 11.38
C SER A 318 30.78 -2.16 12.10
N ILE A 319 29.86 -1.45 12.73
CA ILE A 319 30.22 -0.36 13.62
C ILE A 319 30.80 -1.00 14.88
N GLU A 320 32.02 -0.64 15.24
CA GLU A 320 32.50 -0.88 16.60
C GLU A 320 31.67 0.02 17.52
N THR A 321 30.50 -0.47 17.93
CA THR A 321 29.77 0.11 19.05
C THR A 321 30.70 -0.01 20.25
N TYR A 322 31.13 1.14 20.79
CA TYR A 322 31.88 1.17 22.05
C TYR A 322 31.15 0.28 23.06
N GLU A 323 31.73 -0.87 23.40
CA GLU A 323 31.13 -1.96 24.19
C GLU A 323 30.84 -1.58 25.66
N ASP A 324 30.74 -0.30 26.01
CA ASP A 324 30.31 0.08 27.34
C ASP A 324 28.78 0.11 27.41
N LYS A 325 28.19 -1.06 27.69
CA LYS A 325 26.75 -1.32 27.90
C LYS A 325 26.09 -0.40 28.95
N ARG A 326 26.84 0.49 29.60
CA ARG A 326 26.38 1.44 30.62
C ARG A 326 25.84 2.76 30.05
N VAL A 327 26.12 3.09 28.78
CA VAL A 327 25.61 4.31 28.13
C VAL A 327 24.88 3.93 26.85
N PHE A 328 23.55 3.82 26.92
CA PHE A 328 22.71 3.33 25.82
C PHE A 328 21.78 4.44 25.30
N PHE A 329 22.10 5.01 24.14
CA PHE A 329 21.24 5.99 23.49
C PHE A 329 20.58 5.38 22.27
N GLN A 330 19.47 4.66 22.49
CA GLN A 330 18.62 4.20 21.39
C GLN A 330 17.38 5.10 21.33
N GLU A 331 17.50 6.21 20.61
CA GLU A 331 16.36 7.04 20.23
C GLU A 331 15.95 6.67 18.79
N ASP A 332 14.65 6.50 18.56
CA ASP A 332 14.15 6.24 17.23
C ASP A 332 13.98 7.55 16.45
N PHE A 333 14.89 7.81 15.50
CA PHE A 333 14.83 8.98 14.61
C PHE A 333 13.96 8.76 13.37
N THR A 334 13.38 7.56 13.18
CA THR A 334 12.53 7.23 12.04
C THR A 334 11.37 8.22 11.84
N PRO A 335 10.66 8.70 12.88
CA PRO A 335 9.60 9.70 12.70
C PRO A 335 10.13 11.03 12.14
N VAL A 336 11.32 11.48 12.57
CA VAL A 336 11.95 12.71 12.11
C VAL A 336 12.38 12.55 10.66
N ILE A 337 13.05 11.45 10.33
CA ILE A 337 13.50 11.10 8.98
C ILE A 337 12.30 11.06 8.03
N ASN A 338 11.22 10.35 8.38
CA ASN A 338 10.02 10.25 7.56
C ASN A 338 9.35 11.62 7.30
N ARG A 339 9.34 12.49 8.32
CA ARG A 339 8.81 13.85 8.19
C ARG A 339 9.67 14.71 7.26
N LEU A 340 10.99 14.67 7.42
CA LEU A 340 11.91 15.42 6.57
C LEU A 340 11.90 14.90 5.12
N GLY A 341 11.83 13.58 4.94
CA GLY A 341 11.69 12.94 3.63
C GLY A 341 10.46 13.39 2.86
N ARG A 342 9.32 13.55 3.55
CA ARG A 342 8.09 14.09 2.93
C ARG A 342 8.24 15.53 2.43
N LEU A 343 9.10 16.34 3.07
CA LEU A 343 9.35 17.73 2.68
C LEU A 343 10.43 17.86 1.59
N GLY A 344 11.49 17.04 1.68
CA GLY A 344 12.61 17.03 0.74
C GLY A 344 12.29 16.35 -0.59
N GLY A 345 11.38 15.37 -0.55
CA GLY A 345 11.01 14.54 -1.69
C GLY A 345 12.07 13.48 -2.02
N SER A 346 11.61 12.34 -2.51
CA SER A 346 12.45 11.28 -3.06
C SER A 346 12.71 11.55 -4.54
N ARG A 347 13.95 11.49 -5.03
CA ARG A 347 14.25 11.66 -6.47
C ARG A 347 14.29 10.31 -7.17
N LEU A 348 15.09 9.40 -6.65
CA LEU A 348 15.30 8.09 -7.23
C LEU A 348 14.02 7.27 -7.18
N LEU A 349 13.42 7.15 -6.00
CA LEU A 349 12.21 6.35 -5.82
C LEU A 349 11.06 6.91 -6.67
N GLU A 350 10.89 8.23 -6.67
CA GLU A 350 9.85 8.87 -7.47
C GLU A 350 10.08 8.63 -8.97
N ARG A 351 11.30 8.81 -9.48
CA ARG A 351 11.65 8.55 -10.88
C ARG A 351 11.36 7.11 -11.27
N GLU A 352 11.80 6.14 -10.45
CA GLU A 352 11.58 4.73 -10.74
C GLU A 352 10.08 4.38 -10.72
N ILE A 353 9.31 4.87 -9.75
CA ILE A 353 7.86 4.62 -9.68
C ILE A 353 7.17 5.23 -10.89
N LEU A 354 7.37 6.52 -11.15
CA LEU A 354 6.68 7.25 -12.22
C LEU A 354 7.05 6.73 -13.62
N SER A 355 8.28 6.22 -13.81
CA SER A 355 8.67 5.57 -15.06
C SER A 355 7.87 4.29 -15.37
N ASN A 356 7.25 3.68 -14.34
CA ASN A 356 6.39 2.50 -14.47
C ASN A 356 4.89 2.85 -14.47
N VAL A 357 4.53 4.13 -14.34
CA VAL A 357 3.15 4.60 -14.41
C VAL A 357 2.76 4.86 -15.86
N THR A 358 1.65 4.27 -16.29
CA THR A 358 1.10 4.49 -17.63
C THR A 358 -0.10 5.45 -17.53
N THR A 359 -0.02 6.61 -18.15
CA THR A 359 -1.15 7.55 -18.21
C THR A 359 -2.00 7.28 -19.43
N LEU A 360 -3.31 7.18 -19.25
CA LEU A 360 -4.25 6.88 -20.32
C LEU A 360 -4.51 8.15 -21.15
N ASN A 361 -4.21 8.08 -22.45
CA ASN A 361 -4.28 9.22 -23.37
C ASN A 361 -5.62 9.97 -23.29
N GLY A 362 -5.55 11.29 -23.08
CA GLY A 362 -6.72 12.16 -23.05
C GLY A 362 -7.59 12.06 -21.79
N SER A 363 -7.10 11.45 -20.72
CA SER A 363 -7.81 11.33 -19.44
C SER A 363 -6.90 11.67 -18.25
N ASN A 364 -7.50 12.10 -17.13
CA ASN A 364 -6.81 12.31 -15.87
C ASN A 364 -6.62 10.99 -15.08
N ILE A 365 -6.46 9.87 -15.80
CA ILE A 365 -6.35 8.52 -15.23
C ILE A 365 -4.96 7.96 -15.55
N SER A 366 -4.26 7.55 -14.50
CA SER A 366 -3.02 6.79 -14.59
C SER A 366 -3.19 5.39 -14.02
N LEU A 367 -2.34 4.46 -14.47
CA LEU A 367 -2.31 3.08 -14.02
C LEU A 367 -0.89 2.70 -13.61
N LEU A 368 -0.72 2.19 -12.40
CA LEU A 368 0.45 1.47 -11.94
C LEU A 368 0.11 -0.02 -11.88
N ARG A 369 0.64 -0.78 -12.84
CA ARG A 369 0.43 -2.23 -12.93
C ARG A 369 1.27 -2.96 -11.88
N PHE A 370 0.94 -4.21 -11.53
CA PHE A 370 1.83 -5.04 -10.72
C PHE A 370 3.15 -5.29 -11.45
N GLY A 371 3.12 -5.72 -12.73
CA GLY A 371 4.32 -6.02 -13.54
C GLY A 371 4.73 -7.50 -13.48
N THR A 372 5.80 -7.86 -14.17
CA THR A 372 6.27 -9.26 -14.32
C THR A 372 7.46 -9.63 -13.43
N GLY A 373 7.90 -8.73 -12.55
CA GLY A 373 9.05 -8.98 -11.66
C GLY A 373 8.82 -10.13 -10.67
N GLU A 374 9.90 -10.81 -10.29
CA GLU A 374 9.93 -11.96 -9.35
C GLU A 374 9.65 -11.58 -7.88
N ILE A 375 8.81 -10.58 -7.64
CA ILE A 375 8.48 -10.17 -6.27
C ILE A 375 7.27 -10.97 -5.81
N PHE A 376 7.52 -11.89 -4.89
CA PHE A 376 6.47 -12.45 -4.07
C PHE A 376 5.94 -11.34 -3.16
N PRO A 377 4.61 -11.05 -3.16
CA PRO A 377 3.98 -10.01 -2.36
C PRO A 377 3.92 -10.37 -0.86
N GLU A 378 5.00 -10.95 -0.33
CA GLU A 378 5.09 -11.47 1.02
C GLU A 378 6.29 -10.84 1.74
N GLY A 379 6.08 -10.47 3.00
CA GLY A 379 7.14 -10.00 3.90
C GLY A 379 7.21 -8.48 4.10
N ARG A 380 7.88 -8.08 5.19
CA ARG A 380 7.92 -6.69 5.67
C ARG A 380 8.52 -5.71 4.66
N THR A 381 9.54 -6.13 3.92
CA THR A 381 10.25 -5.27 2.96
C THR A 381 9.34 -4.82 1.80
N TYR A 382 8.49 -5.72 1.29
CA TYR A 382 7.51 -5.39 0.26
C TYR A 382 6.51 -4.34 0.77
N PHE A 383 5.93 -4.56 1.96
CA PHE A 383 4.97 -3.63 2.53
C PHE A 383 5.57 -2.25 2.84
N GLN A 384 6.79 -2.20 3.36
CA GLN A 384 7.49 -0.92 3.59
C GLN A 384 7.70 -0.14 2.29
N LEU A 385 8.10 -0.83 1.22
CA LEU A 385 8.33 -0.20 -0.07
C LEU A 385 7.01 0.22 -0.73
N PHE A 386 5.97 -0.62 -0.62
CA PHE A 386 4.63 -0.33 -1.11
C PHE A 386 4.02 0.88 -0.40
N GLU A 387 4.16 0.97 0.92
CA GLU A 387 3.72 2.14 1.70
C GLU A 387 4.42 3.41 1.21
N LYS A 388 5.74 3.33 0.98
CA LYS A 388 6.51 4.45 0.44
C LYS A 388 6.04 4.85 -0.95
N PHE A 389 5.71 3.88 -1.81
CA PHE A 389 5.15 4.15 -3.14
C PHE A 389 3.80 4.85 -3.04
N LEU A 390 2.89 4.36 -2.19
CA LEU A 390 1.60 5.00 -1.98
C LEU A 390 1.75 6.43 -1.48
N ASN A 391 2.70 6.69 -0.57
CA ASN A 391 2.96 8.04 -0.07
C ASN A 391 3.46 8.98 -1.17
N LEU A 392 4.33 8.51 -2.08
CA LEU A 392 4.78 9.29 -3.23
C LEU A 392 3.64 9.54 -4.24
N LEU A 393 2.81 8.52 -4.51
CA LEU A 393 1.65 8.67 -5.39
C LEU A 393 0.63 9.67 -4.84
N LYS A 394 0.38 9.67 -3.52
CA LYS A 394 -0.51 10.65 -2.86
C LYS A 394 -0.02 12.10 -3.00
N GLN A 395 1.28 12.34 -3.22
CA GLN A 395 1.80 13.69 -3.44
C GLN A 395 1.55 14.18 -4.89
N ARG A 396 1.37 13.25 -5.84
CA ARG A 396 1.22 13.57 -7.28
C ARG A 396 -0.21 13.47 -7.78
N TYR A 397 -1.02 12.59 -7.18
CA TYR A 397 -2.39 12.31 -7.57
C TYR A 397 -3.34 12.77 -6.47
N ASP A 398 -4.51 13.23 -6.91
CA ASP A 398 -5.56 13.64 -5.97
C ASP A 398 -6.14 12.39 -5.29
N VAL A 399 -6.38 11.33 -6.08
CA VAL A 399 -6.90 10.05 -5.56
C VAL A 399 -6.04 8.87 -6.03
N VAL A 400 -5.68 7.99 -5.08
CA VAL A 400 -5.02 6.71 -5.34
C VAL A 400 -6.02 5.58 -5.06
N LEU A 401 -6.42 4.82 -6.08
CA LEU A 401 -7.30 3.66 -5.95
C LEU A 401 -6.49 2.38 -6.05
N VAL A 402 -6.54 1.50 -5.05
CA VAL A 402 -5.74 0.27 -5.01
C VAL A 402 -6.66 -0.94 -5.17
N ASP A 403 -6.42 -1.76 -6.19
CA ASP A 403 -7.05 -3.07 -6.36
C ASP A 403 -6.29 -4.10 -5.55
N THR A 404 -6.91 -4.60 -4.48
CA THR A 404 -6.26 -5.53 -3.56
C THR A 404 -6.58 -6.97 -3.93
N PRO A 405 -5.70 -7.94 -3.63
CA PRO A 405 -6.03 -9.36 -3.83
C PRO A 405 -7.22 -9.76 -2.95
N PRO A 406 -8.06 -10.73 -3.37
CA PRO A 406 -9.15 -11.25 -2.56
C PRO A 406 -8.64 -11.79 -1.22
N LEU A 407 -9.38 -11.55 -0.13
CA LEU A 407 -8.96 -11.95 1.21
C LEU A 407 -8.69 -13.46 1.32
N LEU A 408 -9.55 -14.30 0.74
CA LEU A 408 -9.39 -15.76 0.76
C LEU A 408 -8.13 -16.23 0.01
N ASN A 409 -7.72 -15.53 -1.05
CA ASN A 409 -6.50 -15.85 -1.78
C ASN A 409 -5.26 -15.35 -1.02
N ALA A 410 -5.38 -14.22 -0.32
CA ALA A 410 -4.28 -13.58 0.40
C ALA A 410 -3.92 -14.28 1.72
N THR A 411 -4.89 -14.91 2.42
CA THR A 411 -4.64 -15.48 3.75
C THR A 411 -4.44 -16.99 3.78
N GLY A 412 -4.75 -17.72 2.70
CA GLY A 412 -4.61 -19.20 2.61
C GLY A 412 -5.47 -20.02 3.59
N SER A 413 -6.03 -19.38 4.62
CA SER A 413 -7.01 -19.87 5.60
C SER A 413 -7.54 -18.64 6.34
N VAL A 414 -8.85 -18.55 6.59
CA VAL A 414 -9.43 -17.44 7.34
C VAL A 414 -9.41 -17.80 8.82
N THR A 415 -8.52 -17.16 9.58
CA THR A 415 -8.80 -16.89 11.00
C THR A 415 -9.31 -15.45 11.08
N PRO A 416 -10.55 -15.22 11.50
CA PRO A 416 -11.05 -13.86 11.64
C PRO A 416 -10.23 -13.13 12.72
N LEU A 417 -9.78 -11.91 12.40
CA LEU A 417 -9.01 -11.03 13.30
C LEU A 417 -9.83 -10.51 14.49
N LEU A 418 -11.13 -10.82 14.54
CA LEU A 418 -12.01 -10.58 15.66
C LEU A 418 -12.80 -11.87 15.95
N PRO A 419 -12.90 -12.31 17.22
CA PRO A 419 -13.83 -13.36 17.58
C PRO A 419 -15.25 -12.82 17.38
N LEU A 420 -16.11 -13.61 16.72
CA LEU A 420 -17.56 -13.41 16.68
C LEU A 420 -18.15 -13.44 18.09
#